data_AF-A0A1A9BNM5-F1
#
_entry.id   AF-A0A1A9BNM5-F1
#
_cell.length_a   1.000
_cell.length_b   1.000
_cell.length_c   1.000
_cell.angle_alpha   90.00
_cell.angle_beta   90.00
_cell.angle_gamma   90.00
#
_symmetry.space_group_name_H-M   'P 1'
#
loop_
_entity.id
_entity.type
_entity.pdbx_description
1 polymer ?
#
loop_
_entity_poly.entity_id
_entity_poly.type
_entity_poly.pdbx_seq_one_letter_code
_entity_poly.pdbx_strand_id
1 'polypeptide(L)'
;MTPTLPADHSQLISDLCGIINDYPNGDPELTLSVLAGDATDALDRVGTPEGRRELTGYTILLYATCAYVSARVFSKSLFETYTEALDGFRATLDPASCVCPAGAHPEDLDSEYGAEAGVSMLTEAGRAVFAEEYGLHDEGLAAFDCDGFLAGLADQAADYIREAHEEVFGHIDVSHLDAQFIRDGGGIDVVAMQESIRRTWEHNTGPVALWSARRWLSGQVRDEERLGLFLCMWMGIDQTHAPLPPSYTRDLTAALDTVDLDVSCEHSRHPWSAAGTATESRYRAVVHLYAPGEHPDTPVPAELSARELRECPAHYAELARSALADVEGWSDTYDGEDEDWEG
;
A
#
# COMPACT_ATOMS: atom_id res chain seq x y z
N MET A 1 -33.15 -34.11 -10.96
CA MET A 1 -32.12 -33.95 -9.92
C MET A 1 -31.87 -32.47 -9.83
N THR A 2 -31.97 -31.89 -8.64
CA THR A 2 -31.57 -30.49 -8.42
C THR A 2 -30.06 -30.44 -8.64
N PRO A 3 -29.55 -29.55 -9.52
CA PRO A 3 -28.12 -29.38 -9.69
C PRO A 3 -27.48 -28.97 -8.37
N THR A 4 -26.25 -29.40 -8.11
CA THR A 4 -25.50 -29.08 -6.89
C THR A 4 -24.14 -28.53 -7.26
N LEU A 5 -23.71 -27.47 -6.59
CA LEU A 5 -22.39 -26.89 -6.78
C LEU A 5 -21.31 -27.92 -6.36
N PRO A 6 -20.21 -28.07 -7.12
CA PRO A 6 -19.07 -28.87 -6.68
C PRO A 6 -18.55 -28.37 -5.32
N ALA A 7 -18.09 -29.28 -4.46
CA ALA A 7 -17.61 -28.92 -3.12
C ALA A 7 -16.46 -27.91 -3.15
N ASP A 8 -15.53 -28.05 -4.11
CA ASP A 8 -14.40 -27.16 -4.30
C ASP A 8 -14.85 -25.73 -4.67
N HIS A 9 -15.94 -25.60 -5.44
CA HIS A 9 -16.53 -24.29 -5.76
C HIS A 9 -17.22 -23.67 -4.54
N SER A 10 -17.92 -24.47 -3.73
CA SER A 10 -18.53 -23.96 -2.48
C SER A 10 -17.47 -23.45 -1.51
N GLN A 11 -16.33 -24.14 -1.43
CA GLN A 11 -15.20 -23.70 -0.61
C GLN A 11 -14.60 -22.41 -1.17
N LEU A 12 -14.33 -22.33 -2.48
CA LEU A 12 -13.78 -21.13 -3.11
C LEU A 12 -14.69 -19.90 -2.91
N ILE A 13 -16.01 -20.05 -3.04
CA ILE A 13 -16.96 -18.96 -2.74
C ILE A 13 -16.82 -18.53 -1.27
N SER A 14 -16.81 -19.49 -0.34
CA SER A 14 -16.66 -19.18 1.08
C SER A 14 -15.35 -18.44 1.37
N ASP A 15 -14.26 -18.83 0.73
CA ASP A 15 -12.94 -18.22 0.92
C ASP A 15 -12.92 -16.80 0.35
N LEU A 16 -13.38 -16.60 -0.88
CA LEU A 16 -13.41 -15.28 -1.53
C LEU A 16 -14.38 -14.31 -0.85
N CYS A 17 -15.58 -14.76 -0.45
CA CYS A 17 -16.48 -13.94 0.35
C CYS A 17 -15.86 -13.58 1.70
N GLY A 18 -15.14 -14.52 2.30
CA GLY A 18 -14.35 -14.26 3.50
C GLY A 18 -13.34 -13.15 3.29
N ILE A 19 -12.52 -13.25 2.24
CA ILE A 19 -11.50 -12.26 1.87
C ILE A 19 -12.15 -10.88 1.65
N ILE A 20 -13.19 -10.78 0.83
CA ILE A 20 -13.88 -9.51 0.55
C ILE A 20 -14.38 -8.82 1.83
N ASN A 21 -14.80 -9.60 2.84
CA ASN A 21 -15.25 -9.09 4.14
C ASN A 21 -14.16 -9.03 5.21
N ASP A 22 -12.90 -9.27 4.84
CA ASP A 22 -11.77 -9.29 5.76
C ASP A 22 -11.94 -10.30 6.90
N TYR A 23 -12.47 -11.50 6.59
CA TYR A 23 -12.80 -12.53 7.57
C TYR A 23 -12.57 -13.98 7.06
N PRO A 24 -11.94 -14.89 7.83
CA PRO A 24 -11.22 -14.60 9.06
C PRO A 24 -9.95 -13.79 8.77
N ASN A 25 -9.47 -13.05 9.78
CA ASN A 25 -8.18 -12.37 9.69
C ASN A 25 -7.09 -13.43 9.42
N GLY A 26 -6.48 -13.38 8.24
CA GLY A 26 -5.43 -14.26 7.77
C GLY A 26 -4.83 -13.72 6.49
N ASP A 27 -3.73 -14.31 6.03
CA ASP A 27 -3.10 -13.94 4.77
C ASP A 27 -3.93 -14.49 3.58
N PRO A 28 -4.55 -13.63 2.77
CA PRO A 28 -5.35 -14.04 1.62
C PRO A 28 -4.52 -14.20 0.35
N GLU A 29 -3.22 -13.88 0.38
CA GLU A 29 -2.37 -13.81 -0.80
C GLU A 29 -2.32 -15.13 -1.55
N LEU A 30 -2.12 -16.26 -0.86
CA LEU A 30 -2.06 -17.57 -1.52
C LEU A 30 -3.33 -17.86 -2.35
N THR A 31 -4.51 -17.59 -1.79
CA THR A 31 -5.79 -17.79 -2.50
C THR A 31 -5.92 -16.86 -3.70
N LEU A 32 -5.52 -15.59 -3.54
CA LEU A 32 -5.58 -14.58 -4.60
C LEU A 32 -4.55 -14.85 -5.70
N SER A 33 -3.36 -15.33 -5.36
CA SER A 33 -2.30 -15.73 -6.29
C SER A 33 -2.69 -16.96 -7.11
N VAL A 34 -3.32 -17.97 -6.48
CA VAL A 34 -3.89 -19.11 -7.21
C VAL A 34 -4.99 -18.64 -8.18
N LEU A 35 -5.90 -17.77 -7.72
CA LEU A 35 -6.96 -17.20 -8.57
C LEU A 35 -6.37 -16.47 -9.79
N ALA A 36 -5.38 -15.60 -9.59
CA ALA A 36 -4.75 -14.84 -10.67
C ALA A 36 -3.94 -15.73 -11.63
N GLY A 37 -3.25 -16.74 -11.10
CA GLY A 37 -2.55 -17.75 -11.89
C GLY A 37 -3.50 -18.58 -12.76
N ASP A 38 -4.59 -19.09 -12.18
CA ASP A 38 -5.60 -19.86 -12.90
C ASP A 38 -6.29 -19.01 -14.00
N ALA A 39 -6.51 -17.72 -13.73
CA ALA A 39 -7.02 -16.77 -14.72
C ALA A 39 -6.05 -16.57 -15.89
N THR A 40 -4.75 -16.46 -15.61
CA THR A 40 -3.70 -16.35 -16.64
C THR A 40 -3.63 -17.62 -17.48
N ASP A 41 -3.66 -18.79 -16.85
CA ASP A 41 -3.67 -20.10 -17.54
C ASP A 41 -4.91 -20.27 -18.45
N ALA A 42 -6.04 -19.64 -18.11
CA ALA A 42 -7.26 -19.69 -18.92
C ALA A 42 -7.12 -18.95 -20.26
N LEU A 43 -6.17 -18.01 -20.40
CA LEU A 43 -5.92 -17.28 -21.65
C LEU A 43 -5.61 -18.21 -22.82
N ASP A 44 -4.90 -19.32 -22.56
CA ASP A 44 -4.57 -20.33 -23.56
C ASP A 44 -5.79 -21.10 -24.09
N ARG A 45 -6.92 -21.03 -23.38
CA ARG A 45 -8.15 -21.80 -23.68
C ARG A 45 -9.30 -20.96 -24.21
N VAL A 46 -9.18 -19.63 -24.31
CA VAL A 46 -10.27 -18.69 -24.68
C VAL A 46 -11.01 -19.09 -25.97
N GLY A 47 -10.33 -19.71 -26.93
CA GLY A 47 -10.94 -20.22 -28.17
C GLY A 47 -11.88 -21.43 -28.02
N THR A 48 -12.06 -21.96 -26.81
CA THR A 48 -12.87 -23.16 -26.52
C THR A 48 -14.15 -22.81 -25.73
N PRO A 49 -15.18 -23.69 -25.73
CA PRO A 49 -16.36 -23.48 -24.89
C PRO A 49 -16.04 -23.40 -23.38
N GLU A 50 -15.00 -24.09 -22.94
CA GLU A 50 -14.51 -24.04 -21.56
C GLU A 50 -13.84 -22.71 -21.27
N GLY A 51 -12.85 -22.33 -22.07
CA GLY A 51 -12.16 -21.05 -21.89
C GLY A 51 -13.04 -19.82 -22.01
N ARG A 52 -14.15 -19.87 -22.76
CA ARG A 52 -15.15 -18.79 -22.74
C ARG A 52 -15.85 -18.65 -21.38
N ARG A 53 -16.17 -19.78 -20.73
CA ARG A 53 -16.76 -19.74 -19.38
C ARG A 53 -15.74 -19.29 -18.35
N GLU A 54 -14.51 -19.77 -18.45
CA GLU A 54 -13.39 -19.35 -17.60
C GLU A 54 -13.13 -17.85 -17.75
N LEU A 55 -13.11 -17.32 -18.98
CA LEU A 55 -12.99 -15.89 -19.23
C LEU A 55 -14.07 -15.09 -18.50
N THR A 56 -15.35 -15.49 -18.61
CA THR A 56 -16.46 -14.82 -17.91
C THR A 56 -16.25 -14.88 -16.40
N GLY A 57 -16.02 -16.09 -15.86
CA GLY A 57 -15.88 -16.29 -14.42
C GLY A 57 -14.68 -15.54 -13.83
N TYR A 58 -13.49 -15.70 -14.41
CA TYR A 58 -12.27 -15.06 -13.91
C TYR A 58 -12.31 -13.54 -14.08
N THR A 59 -12.89 -12.98 -15.15
CA THR A 59 -13.05 -11.52 -15.27
C THR A 59 -13.88 -10.96 -14.11
N ILE A 60 -14.99 -11.63 -13.76
CA ILE A 60 -15.84 -11.24 -12.63
C ILE A 60 -15.08 -11.40 -11.31
N LEU A 61 -14.37 -12.51 -11.12
CA LEU A 61 -13.63 -12.79 -9.88
C LEU A 61 -12.52 -11.76 -9.64
N LEU A 62 -11.71 -11.46 -10.67
CA LEU A 62 -10.66 -10.46 -10.57
C LEU A 62 -11.23 -9.06 -10.30
N TYR A 63 -12.38 -8.71 -10.89
CA TYR A 63 -13.08 -7.47 -10.56
C TYR A 63 -13.61 -7.46 -9.12
N ALA A 64 -14.22 -8.56 -8.67
CA ALA A 64 -14.80 -8.65 -7.33
C ALA A 64 -13.74 -8.52 -6.22
N THR A 65 -12.52 -8.96 -6.48
CA THR A 65 -11.42 -8.94 -5.50
C THR A 65 -10.46 -7.77 -5.66
N CYS A 66 -10.49 -7.01 -6.76
CA CYS A 66 -9.46 -6.00 -7.06
C CYS A 66 -9.38 -4.90 -6.00
N ALA A 67 -10.52 -4.48 -5.44
CA ALA A 67 -10.55 -3.47 -4.38
C ALA A 67 -9.86 -3.98 -3.10
N TYR A 68 -10.04 -5.26 -2.77
CA TYR A 68 -9.36 -5.87 -1.63
C TYR A 68 -7.85 -5.96 -1.88
N VAL A 69 -7.43 -6.49 -3.04
CA VAL A 69 -6.00 -6.59 -3.42
C VAL A 69 -5.35 -5.21 -3.33
N SER A 70 -5.99 -4.20 -3.92
CA SER A 70 -5.50 -2.82 -3.93
C SER A 70 -5.30 -2.22 -2.54
N ALA A 71 -6.15 -2.58 -1.58
CA ALA A 71 -6.16 -1.96 -0.25
C ALA A 71 -5.36 -2.73 0.79
N ARG A 72 -5.18 -4.04 0.62
CA ARG A 72 -4.74 -4.96 1.68
C ARG A 72 -3.56 -5.85 1.31
N VAL A 73 -3.19 -5.95 0.04
CA VAL A 73 -2.11 -6.83 -0.40
C VAL A 73 -0.90 -6.01 -0.86
N PHE A 74 0.29 -6.48 -0.52
CA PHE A 74 1.57 -5.80 -0.78
C PHE A 74 2.54 -6.69 -1.56
N SER A 75 2.00 -7.54 -2.44
CA SER A 75 2.76 -8.45 -3.30
C SER A 75 2.82 -7.94 -4.73
N LYS A 76 4.01 -7.51 -5.17
CA LYS A 76 4.19 -6.92 -6.50
C LYS A 76 3.84 -7.90 -7.61
N SER A 77 4.23 -9.17 -7.47
CA SER A 77 3.94 -10.22 -8.45
C SER A 77 2.44 -10.49 -8.58
N LEU A 78 1.68 -10.40 -7.49
CA LEU A 78 0.22 -10.52 -7.55
C LEU A 78 -0.40 -9.39 -8.38
N PHE A 79 0.03 -8.14 -8.18
CA PHE A 79 -0.44 -7.00 -8.98
C PHE A 79 -0.09 -7.16 -10.46
N GLU A 80 1.13 -7.64 -10.76
CA GLU A 80 1.57 -7.94 -12.12
C GLU A 80 0.70 -9.04 -12.76
N THR A 81 0.42 -10.12 -12.02
CA THR A 81 -0.40 -11.25 -12.48
C THR A 81 -1.87 -10.84 -12.69
N TYR A 82 -2.45 -10.03 -11.80
CA TYR A 82 -3.78 -9.44 -11.99
C TYR A 82 -3.82 -8.62 -13.28
N THR A 83 -2.81 -7.76 -13.48
CA THR A 83 -2.73 -6.90 -14.66
C THR A 83 -2.60 -7.73 -15.94
N GLU A 84 -1.75 -8.76 -15.95
CA GLU A 84 -1.57 -9.68 -17.08
C GLU A 84 -2.87 -10.38 -17.45
N ALA A 85 -3.56 -10.98 -16.47
CA ALA A 85 -4.82 -11.69 -16.71
C ALA A 85 -5.91 -10.74 -17.24
N LEU A 86 -6.07 -9.56 -16.62
CA LEU A 86 -7.07 -8.57 -17.02
C LEU A 86 -6.81 -8.02 -18.43
N ASP A 87 -5.57 -7.68 -18.76
CA ASP A 87 -5.19 -7.23 -20.11
C ASP A 87 -5.35 -8.33 -21.15
N GLY A 88 -4.99 -9.56 -20.79
CA GLY A 88 -5.17 -10.75 -21.61
C GLY A 88 -6.63 -10.97 -21.97
N PHE A 89 -7.53 -10.99 -20.98
CA PHE A 89 -8.96 -11.13 -21.22
C PHE A 89 -9.49 -9.96 -22.03
N ARG A 90 -9.12 -8.73 -21.66
CA ARG A 90 -9.55 -7.51 -22.35
C ARG A 90 -9.21 -7.52 -23.84
N ALA A 91 -8.06 -8.08 -24.22
CA ALA A 91 -7.63 -8.18 -25.62
C ALA A 91 -8.47 -9.15 -26.46
N THR A 92 -9.21 -10.07 -25.82
CA THR A 92 -10.04 -11.08 -26.51
C THR A 92 -11.51 -10.66 -26.67
N LEU A 93 -11.91 -9.57 -26.03
CA LEU A 93 -13.28 -9.08 -25.98
C LEU A 93 -13.53 -7.99 -27.04
N ASP A 94 -14.71 -8.00 -27.67
CA ASP A 94 -15.18 -6.91 -28.55
C ASP A 94 -16.28 -6.08 -27.86
N PRO A 95 -15.96 -4.92 -27.24
CA PRO A 95 -16.95 -4.11 -26.56
C PRO A 95 -18.05 -3.58 -27.47
N ALA A 96 -17.77 -3.40 -28.76
CA ALA A 96 -18.72 -2.89 -29.73
C ALA A 96 -19.79 -3.92 -30.12
N SER A 97 -19.59 -5.20 -29.77
CA SER A 97 -20.56 -6.27 -30.01
C SER A 97 -21.74 -6.26 -29.04
N CYS A 98 -21.66 -5.47 -27.95
CA CYS A 98 -22.73 -5.36 -26.97
C CYS A 98 -24.02 -4.81 -27.57
N VAL A 99 -25.10 -5.60 -27.49
CA VAL A 99 -26.46 -5.22 -27.91
C VAL A 99 -27.46 -5.22 -26.76
N CYS A 100 -26.98 -5.42 -25.53
CA CYS A 100 -27.82 -5.45 -24.35
C CYS A 100 -28.45 -4.08 -24.07
N PRO A 101 -29.73 -4.02 -23.65
CA PRO A 101 -30.34 -2.76 -23.29
C PRO A 101 -29.68 -2.15 -22.04
N ALA A 102 -29.81 -0.84 -21.87
CA ALA A 102 -29.30 -0.16 -20.68
C ALA A 102 -29.90 -0.78 -19.41
N GLY A 103 -29.06 -1.08 -18.41
CA GLY A 103 -29.45 -1.72 -17.16
C GLY A 103 -29.70 -3.24 -17.25
N ALA A 104 -29.32 -3.88 -18.36
CA ALA A 104 -29.44 -5.34 -18.50
C ALA A 104 -28.24 -6.11 -17.97
N HIS A 105 -27.10 -5.45 -17.78
CA HIS A 105 -25.91 -6.09 -17.22
C HIS A 105 -26.03 -6.22 -15.69
N PRO A 106 -25.43 -7.26 -15.10
CA PRO A 106 -25.33 -7.40 -13.65
C PRO A 106 -24.69 -6.17 -12.97
N GLU A 107 -25.18 -5.85 -11.78
CA GLU A 107 -24.66 -4.79 -10.90
C GLU A 107 -24.12 -5.43 -9.59
N ASP A 108 -23.49 -4.63 -8.72
CA ASP A 108 -22.99 -5.03 -7.39
C ASP A 108 -21.98 -6.22 -7.40
N LEU A 109 -21.18 -6.32 -8.47
CA LEU A 109 -20.15 -7.36 -8.62
C LEU A 109 -18.87 -7.11 -7.80
N ASP A 110 -18.78 -6.01 -7.07
CA ASP A 110 -17.71 -5.69 -6.12
C ASP A 110 -18.02 -6.19 -4.69
N SER A 111 -18.95 -7.14 -4.57
CA SER A 111 -19.44 -7.70 -3.31
C SER A 111 -19.33 -9.23 -3.27
N GLU A 112 -19.79 -9.87 -2.19
CA GLU A 112 -19.95 -11.33 -2.11
C GLU A 112 -20.73 -11.91 -3.31
N TYR A 113 -21.69 -11.15 -3.83
CA TYR A 113 -22.44 -11.52 -5.03
C TYR A 113 -21.53 -11.70 -6.25
N GLY A 114 -20.52 -10.84 -6.40
CA GLY A 114 -19.51 -10.94 -7.45
C GLY A 114 -18.67 -12.20 -7.34
N ALA A 115 -18.21 -12.55 -6.13
CA ALA A 115 -17.47 -13.79 -5.89
C ALA A 115 -18.32 -15.02 -6.22
N GLU A 116 -19.57 -15.06 -5.74
CA GLU A 116 -20.49 -16.16 -6.03
C GLU A 116 -20.81 -16.29 -7.52
N ALA A 117 -21.13 -15.17 -8.18
CA ALA A 117 -21.40 -15.13 -9.61
C ALA A 117 -20.19 -15.63 -10.41
N GLY A 118 -19.00 -15.10 -10.11
CA GLY A 118 -17.75 -15.44 -10.78
C GLY A 118 -17.42 -16.94 -10.71
N VAL A 119 -17.45 -17.53 -9.51
CA VAL A 119 -17.19 -18.97 -9.32
C VAL A 119 -18.26 -19.81 -10.02
N SER A 120 -19.52 -19.37 -9.98
CA SER A 120 -20.61 -20.07 -10.65
C SER A 120 -20.46 -20.07 -12.17
N MET A 121 -19.94 -18.97 -12.75
CA MET A 121 -19.77 -18.84 -14.20
C MET A 121 -18.68 -19.76 -14.78
N LEU A 122 -17.74 -20.27 -13.97
CA LEU A 122 -16.66 -21.16 -14.39
C LEU A 122 -17.15 -22.49 -14.97
N THR A 123 -18.32 -22.99 -14.53
CA THR A 123 -18.84 -24.30 -14.96
C THR A 123 -20.31 -24.25 -15.37
N GLU A 124 -20.72 -25.17 -16.26
CA GLU A 124 -22.14 -25.30 -16.64
C GLU A 124 -23.04 -25.68 -15.45
N ALA A 125 -22.53 -26.54 -14.57
CA ALA A 125 -23.25 -26.92 -13.35
C ALA A 125 -23.43 -25.73 -12.39
N GLY A 126 -22.38 -24.92 -12.20
CA GLY A 126 -22.46 -23.70 -11.38
C GLY A 126 -23.45 -22.70 -11.94
N ARG A 127 -23.40 -22.43 -13.25
CA ARG A 127 -24.38 -21.56 -13.93
C ARG A 127 -25.82 -22.01 -13.74
N ALA A 128 -26.08 -23.31 -13.80
CA ALA A 128 -27.42 -23.86 -13.61
C ALA A 128 -27.93 -23.66 -12.17
N VAL A 129 -27.07 -23.87 -11.17
CA VAL A 129 -27.41 -23.63 -9.75
C VAL A 129 -27.67 -22.14 -9.52
N PHE A 130 -26.76 -21.28 -9.96
CA PHE A 130 -26.86 -19.82 -9.78
C PHE A 130 -28.12 -19.25 -10.43
N ALA A 131 -28.47 -19.71 -11.64
CA ALA A 131 -29.70 -19.27 -12.29
C ALA A 131 -30.97 -19.74 -11.57
N GLU A 132 -30.97 -20.94 -10.99
CA GLU A 132 -32.11 -21.42 -10.18
C GLU A 132 -32.25 -20.60 -8.90
N GLU A 133 -31.15 -20.31 -8.20
CA GLU A 133 -31.12 -19.58 -6.93
C GLU A 133 -31.54 -18.11 -7.08
N TYR A 134 -31.01 -17.43 -8.09
CA TYR A 134 -31.29 -16.02 -8.37
C TYR A 134 -32.47 -15.80 -9.33
N GLY A 135 -33.15 -16.88 -9.75
CA GLY A 135 -34.30 -16.80 -10.65
C GLY A 135 -33.97 -16.22 -12.03
N LEU A 136 -32.75 -16.43 -12.53
CA LEU A 136 -32.29 -15.90 -13.80
C LEU A 136 -32.83 -16.74 -14.97
N HIS A 137 -33.25 -16.04 -16.02
CA HIS A 137 -33.58 -16.64 -17.31
C HIS A 137 -32.38 -16.55 -18.27
N ASP A 138 -32.48 -17.20 -19.43
CA ASP A 138 -31.40 -17.26 -20.44
C ASP A 138 -30.84 -15.88 -20.79
N GLU A 139 -31.69 -14.86 -20.87
CA GLU A 139 -31.30 -13.47 -21.16
C GLU A 139 -30.44 -12.85 -20.04
N GLY A 140 -30.76 -13.16 -18.78
CA GLY A 140 -29.99 -12.70 -17.62
C GLY A 140 -28.64 -13.40 -17.50
N LEU A 141 -28.59 -14.71 -17.76
CA LEU A 141 -27.32 -15.45 -17.85
C LEU A 141 -26.46 -14.98 -19.03
N ALA A 142 -27.07 -14.72 -20.19
CA ALA A 142 -26.35 -14.23 -21.37
C ALA A 142 -25.75 -12.83 -21.16
N ALA A 143 -26.31 -12.03 -20.24
CA ALA A 143 -25.75 -10.73 -19.89
C ALA A 143 -24.37 -10.84 -19.21
N PHE A 144 -24.09 -11.91 -18.47
CA PHE A 144 -22.76 -12.18 -17.92
C PHE A 144 -21.72 -12.47 -19.00
N ASP A 145 -22.13 -13.09 -20.12
CA ASP A 145 -21.26 -13.43 -21.25
C ASP A 145 -21.12 -12.28 -22.26
N CYS A 146 -21.66 -11.10 -21.96
CA CYS A 146 -21.60 -9.96 -22.87
C CYS A 146 -20.18 -9.38 -22.94
N ASP A 147 -19.57 -9.38 -24.14
CA ASP A 147 -18.20 -8.87 -24.31
C ASP A 147 -18.01 -7.43 -23.85
N GLY A 148 -18.99 -6.55 -24.13
CA GLY A 148 -18.91 -5.14 -23.69
C GLY A 148 -19.06 -4.97 -22.19
N PHE A 149 -19.77 -5.87 -21.52
CA PHE A 149 -19.83 -5.90 -20.06
C PHE A 149 -18.50 -6.34 -19.47
N LEU A 150 -18.00 -7.50 -19.89
CA LEU A 150 -16.75 -8.07 -19.40
C LEU A 150 -15.56 -7.15 -19.70
N ALA A 151 -15.53 -6.49 -20.86
CA ALA A 151 -14.48 -5.54 -21.18
C ALA A 151 -14.51 -4.33 -20.24
N GLY A 152 -15.70 -3.84 -19.88
CA GLY A 152 -15.85 -2.76 -18.91
C GLY A 152 -15.42 -3.15 -17.49
N LEU A 153 -15.66 -4.40 -17.07
CA LEU A 153 -15.14 -4.91 -15.80
C LEU A 153 -13.62 -5.03 -15.83
N ALA A 154 -13.07 -5.59 -16.91
CA ALA A 154 -11.63 -5.76 -17.07
C ALA A 154 -10.89 -4.42 -17.08
N ASP A 155 -11.40 -3.43 -17.84
CA ASP A 155 -10.83 -2.08 -17.88
C ASP A 155 -10.84 -1.43 -16.49
N GLN A 156 -11.97 -1.48 -15.76
CA GLN A 156 -12.08 -0.92 -14.41
C GLN A 156 -11.15 -1.61 -13.42
N ALA A 157 -11.15 -2.94 -13.35
CA ALA A 157 -10.29 -3.67 -12.43
C ALA A 157 -8.80 -3.41 -12.72
N ALA A 158 -8.42 -3.35 -14.00
CA ALA A 158 -7.04 -3.11 -14.39
C ALA A 158 -6.59 -1.68 -14.04
N ASP A 159 -7.46 -0.69 -14.22
CA ASP A 159 -7.18 0.68 -13.79
C ASP A 159 -6.99 0.77 -12.27
N TYR A 160 -7.88 0.14 -11.49
CA TYR A 160 -7.77 0.07 -10.02
C TYR A 160 -6.44 -0.57 -9.56
N ILE A 161 -6.09 -1.74 -10.12
CA ILE A 161 -4.86 -2.45 -9.75
C ILE A 161 -3.62 -1.63 -10.11
N ARG A 162 -3.59 -0.97 -11.27
CA ARG A 162 -2.44 -0.15 -11.68
C ARG A 162 -2.28 1.11 -10.83
N GLU A 163 -3.39 1.79 -10.51
CA GLU A 163 -3.37 2.94 -9.61
C GLU A 163 -2.81 2.54 -8.24
N ALA A 164 -3.34 1.46 -7.67
CA ALA A 164 -2.86 0.94 -6.39
C ALA A 164 -1.40 0.46 -6.46
N HIS A 165 -0.96 -0.17 -7.56
CA HIS A 165 0.45 -0.53 -7.75
C HIS A 165 1.36 0.71 -7.68
N GLU A 166 0.99 1.81 -8.35
CA GLU A 166 1.78 3.05 -8.31
C GLU A 166 1.76 3.70 -6.93
N GLU A 167 0.63 3.65 -6.21
CA GLU A 167 0.56 4.17 -4.84
C GLU A 167 1.44 3.35 -3.86
N VAL A 168 1.39 2.03 -3.99
CA VAL A 168 2.06 1.09 -3.07
C VAL A 168 3.55 0.95 -3.37
N PHE A 169 3.95 0.86 -4.63
CA PHE A 169 5.32 0.56 -5.06
C PHE A 169 5.97 1.66 -5.91
N GLY A 170 5.19 2.63 -6.38
CA GLY A 170 5.64 3.67 -7.29
C GLY A 170 6.36 4.83 -6.61
N HIS A 171 6.48 5.94 -7.34
CA HIS A 171 7.21 7.11 -6.86
C HIS A 171 6.27 8.14 -6.20
N ILE A 172 6.39 8.30 -4.88
CA ILE A 172 5.66 9.35 -4.17
C ILE A 172 6.26 10.73 -4.44
N ASP A 173 5.48 11.65 -5.03
CA ASP A 173 5.92 13.02 -5.25
C ASP A 173 5.82 13.88 -3.97
N VAL A 174 6.97 14.12 -3.35
CA VAL A 174 7.13 15.02 -2.19
C VAL A 174 7.76 16.37 -2.58
N SER A 175 7.90 16.68 -3.87
CA SER A 175 8.58 17.90 -4.34
C SER A 175 7.88 19.19 -3.92
N HIS A 176 6.56 19.14 -3.72
CA HIS A 176 5.76 20.26 -3.23
C HIS A 176 6.19 20.76 -1.84
N LEU A 177 6.88 19.91 -1.05
CA LEU A 177 7.42 20.28 0.26
C LEU A 177 8.62 21.22 0.17
N ASP A 178 9.29 21.34 -0.98
CA ASP A 178 10.35 22.34 -1.18
C ASP A 178 9.82 23.75 -1.00
N ALA A 179 8.62 24.05 -1.51
CA ALA A 179 7.98 25.35 -1.35
C ALA A 179 7.62 25.66 0.12
N GLN A 180 7.56 24.64 0.99
CA GLN A 180 7.21 24.79 2.39
C GLN A 180 8.45 24.82 3.30
N PHE A 181 9.47 24.04 2.99
CA PHE A 181 10.61 23.80 3.88
C PHE A 181 11.91 24.46 3.41
N ILE A 182 11.98 24.96 2.18
CA ILE A 182 13.17 25.66 1.70
C ILE A 182 12.96 27.16 1.79
N ARG A 183 13.78 27.81 2.61
CA ARG A 183 13.82 29.27 2.75
C ARG A 183 14.42 29.91 1.49
N ASP A 184 14.15 31.19 1.25
CA ASP A 184 14.67 31.97 0.11
C ASP A 184 16.21 31.92 -0.05
N GLY A 185 16.94 31.63 1.03
CA GLY A 185 18.40 31.42 1.03
C GLY A 185 18.85 29.98 0.75
N GLY A 186 17.95 29.09 0.31
CA GLY A 186 18.18 27.68 0.03
C GLY A 186 18.40 26.82 1.29
N GLY A 187 17.95 27.27 2.46
CA GLY A 187 18.19 26.62 3.74
C GLY A 187 16.95 25.91 4.25
N ILE A 188 17.13 24.84 5.02
CA ILE A 188 16.03 23.99 5.49
C ILE A 188 15.36 24.61 6.73
N ASP A 189 14.04 24.78 6.66
CA ASP A 189 13.21 25.22 7.76
C ASP A 189 12.75 24.06 8.65
N VAL A 190 13.66 23.64 9.53
CA VAL A 190 13.40 22.57 10.51
C VAL A 190 12.21 22.87 11.41
N VAL A 191 11.94 24.15 11.75
CA VAL A 191 10.78 24.51 12.57
C VAL A 191 9.49 24.27 11.78
N ALA A 192 9.44 24.70 10.51
CA ALA A 192 8.28 24.44 9.65
C ALA A 192 8.05 22.94 9.42
N MET A 193 9.11 22.15 9.26
CA MET A 193 9.00 20.69 9.17
C MET A 193 8.41 20.06 10.43
N GLN A 194 8.86 20.49 11.61
CA GLN A 194 8.34 20.00 12.89
C GLN A 194 6.88 20.41 13.12
N GLU A 195 6.49 21.61 12.71
CA GLU A 195 5.08 22.02 12.71
C GLU A 195 4.22 21.15 11.79
N SER A 196 4.75 20.75 10.63
CA SER A 196 4.07 19.86 9.70
C SER A 196 3.84 18.47 10.32
N ILE A 197 4.88 17.87 10.90
CA ILE A 197 4.82 16.57 11.61
C ILE A 197 3.79 16.62 12.75
N ARG A 198 3.74 17.72 13.51
CA ARG A 198 2.80 17.88 14.63
C ARG A 198 1.33 17.88 14.21
N ARG A 199 1.01 18.19 12.95
CA ARG A 199 -0.39 18.21 12.43
C ARG A 199 -0.84 16.80 12.08
N THR A 200 -1.17 16.03 13.11
CA THR A 200 -1.56 14.61 12.98
C THR A 200 -2.81 14.35 12.14
N TRP A 201 -3.67 15.35 11.94
CA TRP A 201 -4.89 15.24 11.12
C TRP A 201 -4.66 15.39 9.60
N GLU A 202 -3.46 15.84 9.19
CA GLU A 202 -3.09 16.01 7.77
C GLU A 202 -2.25 14.83 7.22
N HIS A 203 -1.99 13.79 8.02
CA HIS A 203 -1.15 12.64 7.64
C HIS A 203 0.25 13.02 7.11
N ASN A 204 0.83 14.11 7.62
CA ASN A 204 2.09 14.68 7.13
C ASN A 204 3.35 13.90 7.54
N THR A 205 3.27 12.97 8.49
CA THR A 205 4.45 12.31 9.08
C THR A 205 5.26 11.53 8.04
N GLY A 206 4.59 10.70 7.22
CA GLY A 206 5.21 9.94 6.13
C GLY A 206 5.83 10.81 5.05
N PRO A 207 5.08 11.76 4.43
CA PRO A 207 5.63 12.66 3.42
C PRO A 207 6.83 13.48 3.90
N VAL A 208 6.81 14.00 5.14
CA VAL A 208 7.95 14.74 5.70
C VAL A 208 9.14 13.82 5.96
N ALA A 209 8.92 12.60 6.44
CA ALA A 209 9.99 11.62 6.62
C ALA A 209 10.66 11.28 5.29
N LEU A 210 9.86 10.98 4.26
CA LEU A 210 10.35 10.64 2.92
C LEU A 210 11.12 11.79 2.28
N TRP A 211 10.58 13.01 2.36
CA TRP A 211 11.29 14.20 1.90
C TRP A 211 12.64 14.37 2.60
N SER A 212 12.67 14.14 3.93
CA SER A 212 13.88 14.25 4.73
C SER A 212 14.93 13.22 4.31
N ALA A 213 14.51 11.97 4.09
CA ALA A 213 15.37 10.88 3.62
C ALA A 213 15.96 11.16 2.24
N ARG A 214 15.15 11.59 1.28
CA ARG A 214 15.63 11.94 -0.07
C ARG A 214 16.61 13.11 -0.07
N ARG A 215 16.34 14.14 0.74
CA ARG A 215 17.27 15.26 0.92
C ARG A 215 18.59 14.79 1.53
N TRP A 216 18.52 13.92 2.54
CA TRP A 216 19.68 13.32 3.19
C TRP A 216 20.54 12.53 2.19
N LEU A 217 19.92 11.63 1.41
CA LEU A 217 20.57 10.81 0.38
C LEU A 217 21.19 11.66 -0.74
N SER A 218 20.54 12.75 -1.13
CA SER A 218 21.06 13.65 -2.17
C SER A 218 22.33 14.41 -1.75
N GLY A 219 22.63 14.45 -0.44
CA GLY A 219 23.71 15.26 0.12
C GLY A 219 23.49 16.78 0.04
N GLN A 220 22.31 17.24 -0.39
CA GLN A 220 21.95 18.66 -0.48
C GLN A 220 21.54 19.24 0.88
N VAL A 221 22.42 19.11 1.87
CA VAL A 221 22.16 19.46 3.27
C VAL A 221 23.40 20.12 3.84
N ARG A 222 23.25 21.30 4.45
CA ARG A 222 24.36 21.97 5.13
C ARG A 222 24.67 21.27 6.45
N ASP A 223 25.91 21.34 6.90
CA ASP A 223 26.34 20.70 8.15
C ASP A 223 25.47 21.12 9.34
N GLU A 224 25.08 22.40 9.42
CA GLU A 224 24.23 22.90 10.50
C GLU A 224 22.78 22.38 10.48
N GLU A 225 22.32 21.91 9.32
CA GLU A 225 20.96 21.41 9.06
C GLU A 225 20.85 19.88 9.21
N ARG A 226 21.97 19.15 9.09
CA ARG A 226 22.00 17.67 9.07
C ARG A 226 21.26 17.04 10.24
N LEU A 227 21.50 17.54 11.44
CA LEU A 227 20.85 17.04 12.65
C LEU A 227 19.33 17.23 12.55
N GLY A 228 18.86 18.44 12.29
CA GLY A 228 17.43 18.75 12.24
C GLY A 228 16.69 17.98 11.16
N LEU A 229 17.32 17.79 9.99
CA LEU A 229 16.79 16.96 8.93
C LEU A 229 16.63 15.50 9.37
N PHE A 230 17.68 14.91 9.95
CA PHE A 230 17.64 13.55 10.47
C PHE A 230 16.59 13.37 11.58
N LEU A 231 16.44 14.37 12.44
CA LEU A 231 15.42 14.36 13.49
C LEU A 231 14.00 14.44 12.94
N CYS A 232 13.77 15.21 11.88
CA CYS A 232 12.47 15.22 11.21
C CYS A 232 12.18 13.88 10.53
N MET A 233 13.20 13.25 9.93
CA MET A 233 13.08 11.89 9.37
C MET A 233 12.69 10.88 10.45
N TRP A 234 13.49 10.78 11.52
CA TRP A 234 13.22 9.86 12.63
C TRP A 234 11.87 10.11 13.30
N MET A 235 11.52 11.38 13.59
CA MET A 235 10.22 11.71 14.21
C MET A 235 9.05 11.43 13.28
N GLY A 236 9.22 11.62 11.97
CA GLY A 236 8.19 11.27 11.00
C GLY A 236 7.94 9.75 10.96
N ILE A 237 8.99 8.94 11.10
CA ILE A 237 8.88 7.48 11.22
C ILE A 237 8.18 7.10 12.55
N ASP A 238 8.77 7.50 13.69
CA ASP A 238 8.31 7.13 15.04
C ASP A 238 6.87 7.59 15.37
N GLN A 239 6.37 8.63 14.70
CA GLN A 239 5.00 9.15 14.92
C GLN A 239 3.98 8.66 13.91
N THR A 240 4.39 7.83 12.94
CA THR A 240 3.47 7.30 11.95
C THR A 240 2.59 6.22 12.59
N HIS A 241 1.28 6.48 12.64
CA HIS A 241 0.31 5.65 13.37
C HIS A 241 -0.03 4.34 12.67
N ALA A 242 -0.04 4.33 11.34
CA ALA A 242 -0.27 3.14 10.52
C ALA A 242 0.98 2.87 9.70
N PRO A 243 1.38 1.61 9.49
CA PRO A 243 2.48 1.26 8.61
C PRO A 243 2.39 2.00 7.26
N LEU A 244 3.54 2.41 6.72
CA LEU A 244 3.61 3.06 5.41
C LEU A 244 3.89 2.02 4.32
N PRO A 245 3.35 2.20 3.11
CA PRO A 245 3.58 1.24 2.03
C PRO A 245 5.05 1.23 1.57
N PRO A 246 5.47 0.16 0.84
CA PRO A 246 6.81 0.02 0.24
C PRO A 246 7.39 1.26 -0.43
N SER A 247 6.56 2.04 -1.11
CA SER A 247 6.95 3.29 -1.81
C SER A 247 7.57 4.34 -0.88
N TYR A 248 7.31 4.29 0.43
CA TYR A 248 7.98 5.12 1.44
C TYR A 248 9.20 4.44 2.03
N THR A 249 9.12 3.15 2.37
CA THR A 249 10.12 2.47 3.19
C THR A 249 11.48 2.37 2.50
N ARG A 250 11.52 2.15 1.17
CA ARG A 250 12.78 2.00 0.42
C ARG A 250 13.76 3.16 0.66
N ASP A 251 13.29 4.40 0.48
CA ASP A 251 14.16 5.58 0.63
C ASP A 251 14.47 5.87 2.11
N LEU A 252 13.54 5.56 3.02
CA LEU A 252 13.74 5.70 4.46
C LEU A 252 14.85 4.74 4.95
N THR A 253 14.75 3.46 4.61
CA THR A 253 15.77 2.44 4.92
C THR A 253 17.11 2.82 4.31
N ALA A 254 17.15 3.16 3.02
CA ALA A 254 18.39 3.57 2.37
C ALA A 254 19.05 4.79 3.05
N ALA A 255 18.27 5.75 3.53
CA ALA A 255 18.80 6.90 4.29
C ALA A 255 19.34 6.48 5.66
N LEU A 256 18.63 5.61 6.38
CA LEU A 256 19.04 5.08 7.68
C LEU A 256 20.32 4.24 7.60
N ASP A 257 20.48 3.45 6.54
CA ASP A 257 21.65 2.59 6.30
C ASP A 257 22.96 3.37 6.09
N THR A 258 22.87 4.67 5.79
CA THR A 258 24.05 5.54 5.73
C THR A 258 24.62 5.89 7.10
N VAL A 259 23.90 5.60 8.18
CA VAL A 259 24.34 5.85 9.56
C VAL A 259 25.16 4.66 10.05
N ASP A 260 26.40 4.91 10.47
CA ASP A 260 27.22 3.88 11.13
C ASP A 260 26.57 3.49 12.46
N LEU A 261 26.07 2.25 12.54
CA LEU A 261 25.41 1.72 13.71
C LEU A 261 26.39 1.11 14.73
N ASP A 262 27.67 0.93 14.38
CA ASP A 262 28.66 0.28 15.25
C ASP A 262 29.54 1.30 16.02
N VAL A 263 29.03 2.52 16.16
CA VAL A 263 29.68 3.59 16.93
C VAL A 263 29.34 3.55 18.42
N SER A 264 30.34 3.85 19.25
CA SER A 264 30.17 4.06 20.69
C SER A 264 30.69 5.43 21.10
N CYS A 265 30.20 5.95 22.22
CA CYS A 265 30.72 7.19 22.81
C CYS A 265 30.82 7.08 24.34
N GLU A 266 31.60 7.97 24.95
CA GLU A 266 31.81 8.00 26.40
C GLU A 266 30.66 8.71 27.17
N HIS A 267 29.69 9.29 26.46
CA HIS A 267 28.56 9.95 27.10
C HIS A 267 27.67 8.93 27.81
N SER A 268 27.38 9.18 29.08
CA SER A 268 26.47 8.32 29.86
C SER A 268 25.00 8.50 29.48
N ARG A 269 24.67 9.56 28.72
CA ARG A 269 23.31 9.88 28.28
C ARG A 269 23.31 10.77 27.04
N HIS A 270 22.44 10.48 26.08
CA HIS A 270 22.18 11.38 24.95
C HIS A 270 20.94 12.26 25.17
N PRO A 271 20.88 13.45 24.54
CA PRO A 271 19.76 14.39 24.72
C PRO A 271 18.37 13.79 24.42
N TRP A 272 18.22 12.85 23.48
CA TRP A 272 16.91 12.26 23.19
C TRP A 272 16.37 11.31 24.25
N SER A 273 17.24 10.56 24.91
CA SER A 273 16.85 9.79 26.10
C SER A 273 16.35 10.68 27.26
N ALA A 274 16.57 12.00 27.19
CA ALA A 274 16.17 12.99 28.21
C ALA A 274 14.95 13.83 27.85
N ALA A 275 14.63 14.01 26.57
CA ALA A 275 13.43 14.73 26.15
C ALA A 275 12.12 13.98 26.50
N GLY A 276 12.21 12.72 26.95
CA GLY A 276 11.06 11.86 27.23
C GLY A 276 10.48 11.21 25.97
N THR A 277 9.47 10.37 26.14
CA THR A 277 8.84 9.59 25.05
C THR A 277 7.62 10.28 24.44
N ALA A 278 7.18 11.42 24.99
CA ALA A 278 6.00 12.13 24.50
C ALA A 278 6.32 12.96 23.25
N THR A 279 5.48 12.84 22.22
CA THR A 279 5.56 13.60 20.94
C THR A 279 5.77 15.10 21.15
N GLU A 280 5.00 15.71 22.05
CA GLU A 280 5.08 17.15 22.32
C GLU A 280 6.44 17.55 22.92
N SER A 281 7.02 16.73 23.79
CA SER A 281 8.34 17.00 24.35
C SER A 281 9.44 16.87 23.28
N ARG A 282 9.29 15.91 22.36
CA ARG A 282 10.21 15.75 21.22
C ARG A 282 10.16 16.96 20.30
N TYR A 283 8.96 17.37 19.89
CA TYR A 283 8.73 18.58 19.11
C TYR A 283 9.36 19.82 19.76
N ARG A 284 9.09 20.08 21.05
CA ARG A 284 9.65 21.25 21.78
C ARG A 284 11.18 21.24 21.80
N ALA A 285 11.78 20.07 21.99
CA ALA A 285 13.23 19.94 22.00
C ALA A 285 13.87 20.26 20.64
N VAL A 286 13.21 19.94 19.51
CA VAL A 286 13.72 20.30 18.17
C VAL A 286 13.53 21.78 17.89
N VAL A 287 12.33 22.33 18.09
CA VAL A 287 12.08 23.74 17.76
C VAL A 287 12.90 24.69 18.64
N HIS A 288 13.16 24.34 19.91
CA HIS A 288 14.09 25.09 20.75
C HIS A 288 15.53 25.08 20.21
N LEU A 289 15.99 23.95 19.64
CA LEU A 289 17.34 23.84 19.09
C LEU A 289 17.55 24.77 17.88
N TYR A 290 16.51 24.94 17.05
CA TYR A 290 16.59 25.69 15.79
C TYR A 290 16.07 27.12 15.88
N ALA A 291 15.24 27.45 16.88
CA ALA A 291 14.70 28.78 17.11
C ALA A 291 14.52 29.07 18.63
N PRO A 292 15.61 29.09 19.42
CA PRO A 292 15.53 29.19 20.89
C PRO A 292 14.90 30.50 21.39
N GLY A 293 14.99 31.58 20.61
CA GLY A 293 14.35 32.86 20.95
C GLY A 293 12.84 32.86 20.78
N GLU A 294 12.32 32.07 19.86
CA GLU A 294 10.88 31.90 19.59
C GLU A 294 10.28 30.78 20.45
N HIS A 295 11.09 29.78 20.78
CA HIS A 295 10.73 28.63 21.60
C HIS A 295 11.66 28.52 22.81
N PRO A 296 11.53 29.37 23.85
CA PRO A 296 12.45 29.38 24.99
C PRO A 296 12.33 28.15 25.89
N ASP A 297 11.19 27.45 25.87
CA ASP A 297 10.90 26.32 26.74
C ASP A 297 11.44 25.01 26.15
N THR A 298 12.55 24.52 26.71
CA THR A 298 13.10 23.19 26.37
C THR A 298 12.83 22.16 27.48
N PRO A 299 12.35 20.95 27.15
CA PRO A 299 12.27 19.86 28.11
C PRO A 299 13.65 19.21 28.36
N VAL A 300 14.67 19.56 27.58
CA VAL A 300 16.02 19.01 27.71
C VAL A 300 16.81 19.76 28.78
N PRO A 301 17.38 19.08 29.79
CA PRO A 301 18.22 19.69 30.82
C PRO A 301 19.38 20.49 30.23
N ALA A 302 19.81 21.55 30.93
CA ALA A 302 20.88 22.44 30.46
C ALA A 302 22.21 21.71 30.25
N GLU A 303 22.48 20.62 30.97
CA GLU A 303 23.70 19.82 30.82
C GLU A 303 23.70 18.99 29.52
N LEU A 304 22.53 18.81 28.90
CA LEU A 304 22.31 18.04 27.66
C LEU A 304 21.88 18.92 26.48
N SER A 305 21.83 20.25 26.67
CA SER A 305 21.42 21.19 25.62
C SER A 305 22.54 21.49 24.63
N ALA A 306 23.79 21.17 24.97
CA ALA A 306 24.96 21.37 24.14
C ALA A 306 24.83 20.68 22.78
N ARG A 307 25.17 21.39 21.71
CA ARG A 307 25.02 20.90 20.33
C ARG A 307 25.91 19.69 20.06
N GLU A 308 27.12 19.65 20.64
CA GLU A 308 28.05 18.53 20.46
C GLU A 308 27.48 17.20 20.97
N LEU A 309 26.67 17.24 22.04
CA LEU A 309 25.98 16.05 22.56
C LEU A 309 24.86 15.58 21.64
N ARG A 310 24.24 16.50 20.90
CA ARG A 310 23.17 16.18 19.94
C ARG A 310 23.71 15.67 18.61
N GLU A 311 24.89 16.13 18.21
CA GLU A 311 25.61 15.70 17.00
C GLU A 311 26.50 14.46 17.22
N CYS A 312 26.47 13.86 18.41
CA CYS A 312 27.23 12.65 18.72
C CYS A 312 26.85 11.50 17.76
N PRO A 313 27.82 10.82 17.10
CA PRO A 313 27.50 9.69 16.21
C PRO A 313 26.73 8.56 16.88
N ALA A 314 27.04 8.25 18.15
CA ALA A 314 26.31 7.24 18.93
C ALA A 314 24.84 7.59 19.15
N HIS A 315 24.50 8.88 19.14
CA HIS A 315 23.12 9.34 19.21
C HIS A 315 22.37 9.12 17.89
N TYR A 316 23.00 9.39 16.74
CA TYR A 316 22.44 9.05 15.44
C TYR A 316 22.18 7.55 15.33
N ALA A 317 23.14 6.72 15.75
CA ALA A 317 23.00 5.26 15.73
C ALA A 317 21.85 4.77 16.64
N GLU A 318 21.64 5.37 17.81
CA GLU A 318 20.52 5.05 18.70
C GLU A 318 19.16 5.30 18.01
N LEU A 319 18.99 6.48 17.42
CA LEU A 319 17.75 6.83 16.71
C LEU A 319 17.56 6.01 15.43
N ALA A 320 18.63 5.78 14.68
CA ALA A 320 18.58 5.01 13.44
C ALA A 320 18.13 3.56 13.69
N ARG A 321 18.64 2.91 14.75
CA ARG A 321 18.18 1.57 15.14
C ARG A 321 16.70 1.54 15.50
N SER A 322 16.21 2.57 16.20
CA SER A 322 14.79 2.67 16.54
C SER A 322 13.93 2.82 15.28
N ALA A 323 14.32 3.71 14.36
CA ALA A 323 13.59 3.91 13.11
C ALA A 323 13.64 2.68 12.20
N LEU A 324 14.78 1.99 12.11
CA LEU A 324 14.89 0.74 11.35
C LEU A 324 13.95 -0.33 11.93
N ALA A 325 13.90 -0.49 13.25
CA ALA A 325 12.96 -1.42 13.87
C ALA A 325 11.48 -1.06 13.59
N ASP A 326 11.14 0.23 13.54
CA ASP A 326 9.78 0.67 13.17
C ASP A 326 9.48 0.36 11.70
N VAL A 327 10.42 0.63 10.79
CA VAL A 327 10.27 0.36 9.34
C VAL A 327 10.22 -1.15 9.05
N GLU A 328 11.07 -1.95 9.70
CA GLU A 328 11.03 -3.42 9.62
C GLU A 328 9.68 -3.95 10.11
N GLY A 329 9.17 -3.44 11.24
CA GLY A 329 7.85 -3.81 11.75
C GLY A 329 6.69 -3.42 10.82
N TRP A 330 6.87 -2.43 9.95
CA TRP A 330 5.91 -2.12 8.90
C TRP A 330 5.92 -3.20 7.82
N SER A 331 7.09 -3.62 7.35
CA SER A 331 7.23 -4.72 6.39
C SER A 331 6.62 -6.02 6.93
N ASP A 332 6.88 -6.38 8.18
CA ASP A 332 6.30 -7.56 8.83
C ASP A 332 4.76 -7.50 8.93
N THR A 333 4.18 -6.29 8.96
CA THR A 333 2.71 -6.12 8.96
C THR A 333 2.10 -6.43 7.58
N TYR A 334 2.93 -6.41 6.53
CA TYR A 334 2.55 -6.54 5.14
C TYR A 334 3.02 -7.84 4.48
N ASP A 335 3.67 -8.73 5.23
CA ASP A 335 4.26 -10.00 4.75
C ASP A 335 3.25 -10.89 3.99
N GLY A 336 3.23 -10.70 2.67
CA GLY A 336 3.36 -11.78 1.69
C GLY A 336 4.84 -12.09 1.48
N GLU A 337 5.20 -13.36 1.30
CA GLU A 337 6.59 -13.84 1.26
C GLU A 337 7.52 -12.98 0.37
N ASP A 338 8.53 -12.34 0.98
CA ASP A 338 9.90 -12.05 0.48
C ASP A 338 10.12 -11.61 -0.99
N GLU A 339 9.10 -11.17 -1.74
CA GLU A 339 9.26 -10.73 -3.13
C GLU A 339 9.55 -9.22 -3.20
N ASP A 340 10.84 -8.90 -3.10
CA ASP A 340 11.50 -7.67 -3.55
C ASP A 340 10.97 -6.34 -2.97
N TRP A 341 11.21 -6.12 -1.67
CA TRP A 341 11.38 -4.77 -1.10
C TRP A 341 12.67 -4.08 -1.59
N GLU A 342 13.55 -4.81 -2.30
CA GLU A 342 14.89 -4.35 -2.73
C GLU A 342 14.97 -3.89 -4.22
N GLY A 343 13.84 -3.77 -4.92
CA GLY A 343 13.76 -3.43 -6.35
C GLY A 343 13.85 -1.95 -6.75
#